data_AF-A0A432S2K1-F1
#
_entry.id   AF-A0A432S2K1-F1
#
_cell.length_a   1.000
_cell.length_b   1.000
_cell.length_c   1.000
_cell.angle_alpha   90.00
_cell.angle_beta   90.00
_cell.angle_gamma   90.00
#
_symmetry.space_group_name_H-M   'P 1'
#
loop_
_entity.id
_entity.type
_entity.pdbx_description
1 polymer ?
#
loop_
_entity_poly.entity_id
_entity_poly.type
_entity_poly.pdbx_seq_one_letter_code
_entity_poly.pdbx_strand_id
1 'polypeptide(L)'
;MGLRNNDIKLLERLENISYFDLDEFLALDIYDLENALNSENEEIKGKAKTILENFKDYLKEDKVYNAVLYYTKNETPSVYKLIKEL
;
A
#
# COMPACT_ATOMS: atom_id res chain seq x y z
N MET A 1 16.80 18.77 4.11
CA MET A 1 16.77 18.08 2.80
C MET A 1 15.33 18.15 2.32
N GLY A 2 15.08 18.75 1.15
CA GLY A 2 13.74 18.83 0.59
C GLY A 2 13.29 17.47 0.04
N LEU A 3 12.00 17.16 0.15
CA LEU A 3 11.38 16.02 -0.51
C LEU A 3 11.69 16.08 -2.02
N ARG A 4 12.10 14.95 -2.61
CA ARG A 4 12.31 14.87 -4.06
C ARG A 4 10.93 14.99 -4.73
N ASN A 5 10.84 15.55 -5.94
CA ASN A 5 9.54 15.69 -6.64
C ASN A 5 8.76 14.37 -6.79
N ASN A 6 9.45 13.22 -6.81
CA ASN A 6 8.80 11.91 -6.83
C ASN A 6 8.17 11.53 -5.49
N ASP A 7 8.79 11.89 -4.39
CA ASP A 7 8.29 11.65 -3.04
C ASP A 7 7.02 12.47 -2.78
N ILE A 8 6.98 13.72 -3.26
CA ILE A 8 5.80 14.60 -3.13
C ILE A 8 4.62 14.01 -3.90
N LYS A 9 4.82 13.61 -5.16
CA LYS A 9 3.75 12.99 -5.97
C LYS A 9 3.26 11.68 -5.37
N LEU A 10 4.16 10.88 -4.79
CA LEU A 10 3.79 9.64 -4.13
C LEU A 10 2.96 9.92 -2.87
N LEU A 11 3.36 10.90 -2.05
CA LEU A 11 2.59 11.33 -0.90
C LEU A 11 1.19 11.81 -1.28
N GLU A 12 1.05 12.61 -2.34
CA GLU A 12 -0.25 13.06 -2.85
C GLU A 12 -1.13 11.88 -3.30
N ARG A 13 -0.54 10.86 -3.95
CA ARG A 13 -1.29 9.65 -4.33
C ARG A 13 -1.74 8.86 -3.11
N LEU A 14 -0.85 8.66 -2.13
CA LEU A 14 -1.18 7.98 -0.88
C LEU A 14 -2.30 8.69 -0.09
N GLU A 15 -2.36 10.03 -0.16
CA GLU A 15 -3.45 10.80 0.46
C GLU A 15 -4.81 10.62 -0.25
N ASN A 16 -4.81 10.25 -1.53
CA ASN A 16 -6.04 9.97 -2.27
C ASN A 16 -6.58 8.56 -2.01
N ILE A 17 -5.80 7.68 -1.38
CA ILE A 17 -6.23 6.34 -0.93
C ILE A 17 -7.13 6.51 0.31
N SER A 18 -8.38 6.94 0.07
CA SER A 18 -9.34 7.30 1.12
C SER A 18 -10.35 6.17 1.42
N TYR A 19 -10.55 5.24 0.48
CA TYR A 19 -11.49 4.13 0.60
C TYR A 19 -10.91 2.85 0.02
N PHE A 20 -11.22 1.72 0.64
CA PHE A 20 -10.79 0.42 0.14
C PHE A 20 -11.75 -0.06 -0.97
N ASP A 21 -11.40 0.23 -2.22
CA ASP A 21 -11.97 -0.41 -3.39
C ASP A 21 -11.00 -1.50 -3.86
N LEU A 22 -11.44 -2.76 -3.88
CA LEU A 22 -10.56 -3.89 -4.21
C LEU A 22 -9.98 -3.78 -5.62
N ASP A 23 -10.77 -3.30 -6.59
CA ASP A 23 -10.33 -3.23 -7.98
C ASP A 23 -9.30 -2.11 -8.16
N GLU A 24 -9.52 -0.95 -7.54
CA GLU A 24 -8.56 0.17 -7.55
C GLU A 24 -7.29 -0.17 -6.76
N PHE A 25 -7.47 -0.83 -5.61
CA PHE A 25 -6.38 -1.23 -4.75
C PHE A 25 -5.42 -2.17 -5.47
N LEU A 26 -5.97 -3.20 -6.13
CA LEU A 26 -5.19 -4.18 -6.89
C LEU A 26 -4.58 -3.60 -8.18
N ALA A 27 -5.20 -2.59 -8.78
CA ALA A 27 -4.74 -2.02 -10.05
C ALA A 27 -3.65 -0.96 -9.88
N LEU A 28 -3.76 -0.10 -8.87
CA LEU A 28 -2.90 1.08 -8.71
C LEU A 28 -2.28 1.16 -7.32
N ASP A 29 -3.08 1.05 -6.26
CA ASP A 29 -2.60 1.35 -4.90
C ASP A 29 -1.50 0.40 -4.44
N ILE A 30 -1.56 -0.89 -4.79
CA ILE A 30 -0.50 -1.84 -4.40
C ILE A 30 0.88 -1.42 -4.91
N TYR A 31 0.97 -0.81 -6.09
CA TYR A 31 2.25 -0.37 -6.67
C TYR A 31 2.75 0.91 -6.02
N ASP A 32 1.84 1.86 -5.75
CA ASP A 32 2.20 3.08 -5.01
C ASP A 32 2.59 2.73 -3.56
N LEU A 33 1.91 1.78 -2.91
CA LEU A 33 2.29 1.25 -1.60
C LEU A 33 3.64 0.51 -1.62
N GLU A 34 3.93 -0.28 -2.65
CA GLU A 34 5.24 -0.93 -2.81
C GLU A 34 6.35 0.11 -2.95
N ASN A 35 6.15 1.12 -3.80
CA ASN A 35 7.10 2.22 -3.96
C ASN A 35 7.29 2.98 -2.64
N ALA A 36 6.22 3.18 -1.89
CA ALA A 36 6.24 3.87 -0.61
C ALA A 36 6.99 3.07 0.47
N LEU A 37 6.76 1.76 0.55
CA LEU A 37 7.45 0.86 1.48
C LEU A 37 8.95 0.73 1.16
N ASN A 38 9.32 0.81 -0.11
CA ASN A 38 10.72 0.79 -0.57
C ASN A 38 11.40 2.16 -0.53
N SER A 39 10.68 3.24 -0.23
CA SER A 39 11.27 4.58 -0.18
C SER A 39 12.27 4.73 0.96
N GLU A 40 13.34 5.51 0.75
CA GLU A 40 14.29 5.88 1.81
C GLU A 40 13.68 6.87 2.81
N ASN A 41 12.51 7.44 2.50
CA ASN A 41 11.82 8.37 3.37
C ASN A 41 10.90 7.64 4.37
N GLU A 42 11.24 7.75 5.66
CA GLU A 42 10.50 7.13 6.76
C GLU A 42 9.07 7.67 6.91
N GLU A 43 8.78 8.92 6.53
CA GLU A 43 7.42 9.48 6.55
C GLU A 43 6.52 8.78 5.53
N ILE A 44 7.03 8.53 4.33
CA ILE A 44 6.32 7.86 3.25
C ILE A 44 6.03 6.41 3.62
N LYS A 45 7.04 5.71 4.14
CA LYS A 45 6.88 4.35 4.69
C LYS A 45 5.82 4.31 5.79
N GLY A 46 5.85 5.29 6.70
CA GLY A 46 4.87 5.42 7.77
C GLY A 46 3.45 5.53 7.24
N LYS A 47 3.21 6.42 6.27
CA LYS A 47 1.89 6.57 5.64
C LYS A 47 1.41 5.28 4.97
N ALA A 48 2.26 4.60 4.21
CA ALA A 48 1.90 3.34 3.56
C ALA A 48 1.50 2.26 4.56
N LYS A 49 2.20 2.16 5.70
CA LYS A 49 1.83 1.25 6.79
C LYS A 49 0.48 1.62 7.39
N THR A 50 0.24 2.89 7.70
CA THR A 50 -1.03 3.36 8.25
C THR A 50 -2.21 3.08 7.31
N ILE A 51 -2.04 3.26 6.01
CA ILE A 51 -3.05 2.93 5.00
C ILE A 51 -3.39 1.43 5.05
N LEU A 52 -2.37 0.58 5.03
CA LEU A 52 -2.56 -0.88 5.10
C LEU A 52 -3.18 -1.32 6.44
N GLU A 53 -2.82 -0.69 7.56
CA GLU A 53 -3.46 -0.92 8.86
C GLU A 53 -4.93 -0.51 8.88
N ASN A 54 -5.28 0.62 8.28
CA ASN A 54 -6.68 1.05 8.14
C ASN A 54 -7.49 0.07 7.28
N PHE A 55 -6.83 -0.59 6.34
CA PHE A 55 -7.43 -1.61 5.49
C PHE A 55 -7.43 -3.01 6.07
N LYS A 56 -6.77 -3.23 7.21
CA LYS A 56 -6.75 -4.53 7.88
C LYS A 56 -8.16 -5.08 8.14
N ASP A 57 -9.11 -4.23 8.51
CA ASP A 57 -10.49 -4.66 8.74
C ASP A 57 -11.21 -5.11 7.46
N TYR A 58 -10.93 -4.48 6.32
CA TYR A 58 -11.43 -4.91 5.01
C TYR A 58 -10.72 -6.18 4.52
N LEU A 59 -9.45 -6.33 4.87
CA LEU A 59 -8.65 -7.53 4.63
C LEU A 59 -9.01 -8.71 5.56
N LYS A 60 -9.96 -8.57 6.49
CA LYS A 60 -10.47 -9.71 7.29
C LYS A 60 -11.43 -10.61 6.53
N GLU A 61 -11.98 -10.15 5.40
CA GLU A 61 -12.79 -11.01 4.56
C GLU A 61 -11.89 -12.02 3.82
N ASP A 62 -12.03 -13.31 4.12
CA ASP A 62 -11.16 -14.38 3.60
C ASP A 62 -10.95 -14.32 2.07
N LYS A 63 -12.00 -13.96 1.32
CA LYS A 63 -11.91 -13.85 -0.15
C LYS A 63 -11.07 -12.66 -0.59
N VAL A 64 -11.22 -11.53 0.09
CA VAL A 64 -10.48 -10.29 -0.18
C VAL A 64 -9.01 -10.48 0.19
N TYR A 65 -8.76 -11.02 1.38
CA TYR A 65 -7.40 -11.32 1.85
C TYR A 65 -6.64 -12.20 0.86
N ASN A 66 -7.24 -13.31 0.44
CA ASN A 66 -6.60 -14.25 -0.49
C ASN A 66 -6.41 -13.64 -1.89
N ALA A 67 -7.35 -12.83 -2.37
CA ALA A 67 -7.20 -12.12 -3.64
C ALA A 67 -6.03 -11.13 -3.57
N VAL A 68 -5.97 -10.32 -2.52
CA VAL A 68 -4.89 -9.35 -2.31
C VAL A 68 -3.54 -10.05 -2.16
N LEU A 69 -3.45 -11.12 -1.38
CA LEU A 69 -2.23 -11.91 -1.27
C LEU A 69 -1.82 -12.52 -2.62
N TYR A 70 -2.77 -12.99 -3.43
CA TYR A 70 -2.48 -13.60 -4.72
C TYR A 70 -1.84 -12.61 -5.68
N TYR A 71 -2.42 -11.41 -5.80
CA TYR A 71 -1.90 -10.35 -6.67
C TYR A 71 -0.57 -9.78 -6.16
N THR A 72 -0.48 -9.48 -4.87
CA THR A 72 0.70 -8.83 -4.29
C THR A 72 1.93 -9.74 -4.24
N LYS A 73 1.74 -11.08 -4.20
CA LYS A 73 2.84 -12.05 -4.07
C LYS A 73 3.93 -11.90 -5.14
N ASN A 74 3.56 -11.60 -6.38
CA ASN A 74 4.50 -11.54 -7.51
C ASN A 74 4.89 -10.10 -7.88
N GLU A 75 3.94 -9.17 -7.76
CA GLU A 75 4.12 -7.78 -8.26
C GLU A 75 4.63 -6.83 -7.16
N THR A 76 4.22 -7.03 -5.91
CA THR A 76 4.46 -6.09 -4.80
C THR A 76 4.88 -6.83 -3.51
N PRO A 77 6.11 -7.37 -3.48
CA PRO A 77 6.56 -8.29 -2.44
C PRO A 77 6.68 -7.66 -1.05
N SER A 78 6.91 -6.35 -0.94
CA SER A 78 6.98 -5.65 0.34
C SER A 78 5.58 -5.46 0.92
N VAL A 79 4.62 -5.10 0.06
CA VAL A 79 3.20 -5.05 0.43
C VAL A 79 2.71 -6.43 0.85
N TYR A 80 3.02 -7.48 0.09
CA TYR A 80 2.66 -8.87 0.42
C TYR A 80 3.15 -9.29 1.81
N LYS A 81 4.40 -8.99 2.15
CA LYS A 81 4.96 -9.29 3.47
C LYS A 81 4.21 -8.55 4.57
N LEU A 82 3.96 -7.25 4.40
CA LEU A 82 3.26 -6.46 5.40
C LEU A 82 1.83 -6.97 5.62
N ILE A 83 1.10 -7.29 4.56
CA ILE A 83 -0.27 -7.82 4.65
C ILE A 83 -0.32 -9.18 5.35
N LYS A 84 0.73 -10.00 5.25
CA LYS A 84 0.83 -11.25 6.03
C LYS A 84 1.11 -11.05 7.51
N GLU A 85 1.70 -9.93 7.87
CA GLU A 85 2.06 -9.58 9.25
C GLU A 85 0.96 -8.80 9.97
N LEU A 86 -0.03 -8.26 9.23
CA LEU A 86 -1.24 -7.62 9.76
C LEU A 86 -2.19 -8.64 10.38
#